data_AF-A0A517VRV8-F1
#
_entry.id   AF-A0A517VRV8-F1
#
_cell.length_a   1.000
_cell.length_b   1.000
_cell.length_c   1.000
_cell.angle_alpha   90.00
_cell.angle_beta   90.00
_cell.angle_gamma   90.00
#
_symmetry.space_group_name_H-M   'P 1'
#
loop_
_entity.id
_entity.type
_entity.pdbx_description
1 polymer ?
#
loop_
_entity_poly.entity_id
_entity_poly.type
_entity_poly.pdbx_seq_one_letter_code
_entity_poly.pdbx_strand_id
1 'polypeptide(L)'
;MTEPTQKPKRNISKEQQIQLVRLIKKMLGMAKYTSEIKKAVQQKYGLSTRSVQRYITRARREMVKHTKFSIEDHVAEAYYFYRGILTDENSTQRDRLRARERIDKLLGLDSPTRTHKKELHLDLTPAQIQAMSDEELEKTYQLLCNEASTDSR
;
A
#
# COMPACT_ATOMS: atom_id res chain seq x y z
N MET A 1 -6.52 -14.48 36.73
CA MET A 1 -7.26 -13.55 35.87
C MET A 1 -6.47 -12.25 35.78
N THR A 2 -5.58 -12.11 34.79
CA THR A 2 -4.87 -10.84 34.56
C THR A 2 -5.61 -10.09 33.46
N GLU A 3 -6.42 -9.11 33.85
CA GLU A 3 -7.10 -8.24 32.89
C GLU A 3 -6.07 -7.40 32.11
N PRO A 4 -6.12 -7.38 30.77
CA PRO A 4 -5.24 -6.53 29.99
C PRO A 4 -5.69 -5.08 30.15
N THR A 5 -4.95 -4.32 30.95
CA THR A 5 -5.12 -2.88 31.11
C THR A 5 -4.81 -2.19 29.78
N GLN A 6 -5.83 -1.97 28.95
CA GLN A 6 -5.65 -1.31 27.66
C GLN A 6 -5.27 0.16 27.89
N LYS A 7 -4.02 0.53 27.57
CA LYS A 7 -3.57 1.92 27.56
C LYS A 7 -4.55 2.76 26.73
N PRO A 8 -5.06 3.88 27.25
CA PRO A 8 -6.05 4.69 26.54
C PRO A 8 -5.46 5.15 25.19
N LYS A 9 -6.20 4.87 24.10
CA LYS A 9 -5.82 5.29 22.75
C LYS A 9 -5.84 6.81 22.71
N ARG A 10 -4.66 7.44 22.73
CA ARG A 10 -4.53 8.89 22.66
C ARG A 10 -4.84 9.33 21.22
N ASN A 11 -6.02 9.92 21.03
CA ASN A 11 -6.41 10.49 19.75
C ASN A 11 -5.72 11.84 19.57
N ILE A 12 -4.92 11.97 18.52
CA ILE A 12 -4.19 13.19 18.18
C ILE A 12 -5.15 14.15 17.46
N SER A 13 -5.14 15.44 17.80
CA SER A 13 -5.99 16.43 17.12
C SER A 13 -5.62 16.59 15.64
N LYS A 14 -6.55 17.08 14.80
CA LYS A 14 -6.29 17.31 13.37
C LYS A 14 -5.07 18.21 13.14
N GLU A 15 -4.94 19.27 13.94
CA GLU A 15 -3.82 20.20 13.84
C GLU A 15 -2.47 19.54 14.19
N GLN A 16 -2.43 18.77 15.28
CA GLN A 16 -1.26 17.99 15.66
C GLN A 16 -0.90 16.94 14.60
N GLN A 17 -1.89 16.35 13.90
CA GLN A 17 -1.62 15.45 12.78
C GLN A 17 -0.93 16.17 11.61
N ILE A 18 -1.38 17.38 11.28
CA ILE A 18 -0.74 18.20 10.23
C ILE A 18 0.70 18.52 10.61
N GLN A 19 0.92 18.95 11.85
CA GLN A 19 2.26 19.24 12.39
C GLN A 19 3.15 17.98 12.36
N LEU A 20 2.61 16.83 12.74
CA LEU A 20 3.32 15.55 12.73
C LEU A 20 3.75 15.15 11.32
N VAL A 21 2.85 15.25 10.34
CA VAL A 21 3.17 14.95 8.93
C VAL A 21 4.27 15.89 8.44
N ARG A 22 4.19 17.19 8.74
CA ARG A 22 5.22 18.18 8.37
C ARG A 22 6.58 17.86 9.00
N LEU A 23 6.59 17.47 10.28
CA LEU A 23 7.81 17.04 10.97
C LEU A 23 8.42 15.81 10.32
N ILE A 24 7.61 14.79 10.03
CA ILE A 24 8.07 13.56 9.37
C ILE A 24 8.64 13.86 7.98
N LYS A 25 8.00 14.72 7.17
CA LYS A 25 8.55 15.16 5.88
C LYS A 25 9.93 15.77 6.04
N LYS A 26 10.11 16.66 7.05
CA LYS A 26 11.41 17.27 7.33
C LYS A 26 12.45 16.21 7.71
N MET A 27 12.10 15.24 8.56
CA MET A 27 13.01 14.15 8.92
C MET A 27 13.39 13.27 7.72
N LEU A 28 12.43 12.97 6.84
CA LEU A 28 12.69 12.23 5.60
C LEU A 28 13.61 13.02 4.66
N GLY A 29 13.41 14.33 4.53
CA GLY A 29 14.29 15.21 3.74
C GLY A 29 15.72 15.31 4.29
N MET A 30 15.91 15.10 5.59
CA MET A 30 17.23 14.98 6.24
C MET A 30 17.80 13.55 6.17
N ALA A 31 17.27 12.68 5.31
CA ALA A 31 17.68 11.29 5.14
C ALA A 31 17.66 10.44 6.43
N LYS A 32 16.84 10.78 7.41
CA LYS A 32 16.73 9.99 8.66
C LYS A 32 16.11 8.62 8.39
N TYR A 33 16.60 7.60 9.09
CA TYR A 33 16.08 6.25 8.93
C TYR A 33 14.66 6.14 9.47
N THR A 34 13.85 5.28 8.85
CA THR A 34 12.45 5.07 9.26
C THR A 34 12.35 4.58 10.71
N SER A 35 13.32 3.79 11.17
CA SER A 35 13.45 3.33 12.56
C SER A 35 13.66 4.49 13.54
N GLU A 36 14.51 5.46 13.19
CA GLU A 36 14.77 6.66 14.00
C GLU A 36 13.54 7.56 14.06
N ILE A 37 12.88 7.79 12.93
CA ILE A 37 11.63 8.56 12.86
C ILE A 37 10.57 7.93 13.76
N LYS A 38 10.41 6.59 13.70
CA LYS A 38 9.48 5.85 14.56
C LYS A 38 9.78 6.06 16.03
N LYS A 39 11.04 5.89 16.44
CA LYS A 39 11.46 6.09 17.84
C LYS A 39 11.18 7.51 18.32
N ALA A 40 11.61 8.52 17.56
CA ALA A 40 11.45 9.92 17.93
C ALA A 40 9.98 10.34 18.04
N VAL A 41 9.14 9.95 17.07
CA VAL A 41 7.70 10.26 17.08
C VAL A 41 6.97 9.52 18.20
N GLN A 42 7.31 8.25 18.44
CA GLN A 42 6.74 7.48 19.53
C GLN A 42 7.05 8.11 20.90
N GLN A 43 8.30 8.54 21.12
CA GLN A 43 8.69 9.21 22.36
C GLN A 43 7.96 10.54 22.56
N LYS A 44 7.86 11.37 21.50
CA LYS A 44 7.28 12.71 21.60
C LYS A 44 5.74 12.71 21.68
N TYR A 45 5.08 11.84 20.93
CA TYR A 45 3.62 11.84 20.78
C TYR A 45 2.92 10.64 21.43
N GLY A 46 3.66 9.66 21.98
CA GLY A 46 3.10 8.48 22.63
C GLY A 46 2.39 7.50 21.68
N LEU A 47 2.72 7.53 20.39
CA LEU A 47 2.03 6.75 19.36
C LEU A 47 2.60 5.35 19.18
N SER A 48 1.74 4.40 18.82
CA SER A 48 2.18 3.07 18.40
C SER A 48 3.02 3.16 17.11
N THR A 49 3.99 2.27 16.96
CA THR A 49 4.83 2.18 15.75
C THR A 49 4.00 2.00 14.49
N ARG A 50 2.89 1.27 14.57
CA ARG A 50 1.95 1.07 13.45
C ARG A 50 1.21 2.35 13.09
N SER A 51 0.83 3.16 14.08
CA SER A 51 0.25 4.49 13.85
C SER A 51 1.27 5.42 13.19
N VAL A 52 2.51 5.46 13.68
CA VAL A 52 3.57 6.28 13.07
C VAL A 52 3.83 5.87 11.62
N GLN A 53 3.83 4.57 11.32
CA GLN A 53 4.01 4.08 9.95
C GLN A 53 2.95 4.65 8.99
N ARG A 54 1.69 4.79 9.42
CA ARG A 54 0.63 5.41 8.61
C ARG A 54 0.96 6.86 8.27
N TYR A 55 1.44 7.64 9.24
CA TYR A 55 1.86 9.02 9.01
C TYR A 55 3.10 9.13 8.12
N ILE A 56 4.06 8.20 8.22
CA ILE A 56 5.22 8.13 7.32
C ILE A 56 4.76 7.87 5.89
N THR A 57 3.86 6.90 5.68
CA THR A 57 3.30 6.62 4.35
C THR A 57 2.56 7.83 3.79
N ARG A 58 1.76 8.52 4.61
CA ARG A 58 1.08 9.76 4.20
C ARG A 58 2.09 10.86 3.81
N ALA A 59 3.12 11.08 4.64
CA ALA A 59 4.16 12.07 4.38
C ALA A 59 4.86 11.79 3.03
N ARG A 60 5.25 10.54 2.76
CA ARG A 60 5.84 10.12 1.48
C ARG A 60 4.91 10.40 0.30
N ARG A 61 3.63 10.01 0.39
CA ARG A 61 2.64 10.30 -0.66
C ARG A 61 2.54 11.79 -0.94
N GLU A 62 2.48 12.61 0.11
CA GLU A 62 2.42 14.07 -0.06
C GLU A 62 3.72 14.63 -0.65
N MET A 63 4.90 14.09 -0.30
CA MET A 63 6.17 14.50 -0.91
C MET A 63 6.21 14.17 -2.41
N VAL A 64 5.76 12.97 -2.81
CA VAL A 64 5.67 12.58 -4.23
C VAL A 64 4.72 13.50 -4.99
N LYS A 65 3.57 13.87 -4.41
CA LYS A 65 2.64 14.83 -5.05
C LYS A 65 3.24 16.21 -5.34
N HIS A 66 4.23 16.64 -4.55
CA HIS A 66 4.94 17.89 -4.77
C HIS A 66 6.13 17.75 -5.73
N THR A 67 6.42 16.53 -6.15
CA THR A 67 7.44 16.26 -7.15
C THR A 67 6.82 16.49 -8.53
N LYS A 68 7.56 17.12 -9.46
CA LYS A 68 7.10 17.34 -10.83
C LYS A 68 7.17 16.08 -11.71
N PHE A 69 7.71 15.00 -11.17
CA PHE A 69 7.93 13.75 -11.87
C PHE A 69 6.69 12.84 -11.75
N SER A 70 6.41 12.12 -12.81
CA SER A 70 5.39 11.08 -12.83
C SER A 70 5.84 9.86 -12.01
N ILE A 71 4.90 8.95 -11.74
CA ILE A 71 5.24 7.66 -11.12
C ILE A 71 6.17 6.86 -12.05
N GLU A 72 5.95 6.96 -13.36
CA GLU A 72 6.76 6.30 -14.39
C GLU A 72 8.21 6.77 -14.37
N ASP A 73 8.44 8.08 -14.21
CA ASP A 73 9.78 8.65 -14.07
C ASP A 73 10.51 8.08 -12.85
N HIS A 74 9.82 7.98 -11.71
CA HIS A 74 10.38 7.39 -10.50
C HIS A 74 10.67 5.89 -10.64
N VAL A 75 9.83 5.16 -11.39
CA VAL A 75 10.06 3.74 -11.70
C VAL A 75 11.28 3.59 -12.61
N ALA A 76 11.40 4.43 -13.64
CA ALA A 76 12.54 4.45 -14.55
C ALA A 76 13.85 4.76 -13.81
N GLU A 77 13.86 5.81 -12.97
CA GLU A 77 15.02 6.18 -12.15
C GLU A 77 15.44 5.03 -11.22
N ALA A 78 14.48 4.41 -10.52
CA ALA A 78 14.75 3.27 -9.66
C ALA A 78 15.29 2.06 -10.45
N TYR A 79 14.75 1.79 -11.64
CA TYR A 79 15.22 0.71 -12.51
C TYR A 79 16.68 0.92 -12.91
N TYR A 80 17.05 2.12 -13.39
CA TYR A 80 18.43 2.41 -13.78
C TYR A 80 19.40 2.35 -12.60
N PHE A 81 18.98 2.80 -11.41
CA PHE A 81 19.78 2.68 -10.19
C PHE A 81 20.11 1.21 -9.86
N TYR A 82 19.10 0.34 -9.80
CA TYR A 82 19.33 -1.08 -9.50
C TYR A 82 20.09 -1.81 -10.62
N ARG A 83 19.86 -1.42 -11.88
CA ARG A 83 20.65 -1.93 -13.00
C ARG A 83 22.14 -1.57 -12.86
N GLY A 84 22.44 -0.36 -12.41
CA GLY A 84 23.81 0.06 -12.09
C GLY A 84 24.49 -0.85 -11.06
N ILE A 85 23.77 -1.24 -10.00
CA ILE A 85 24.27 -2.19 -9.00
C ILE A 85 24.55 -3.57 -9.62
N LEU A 86 23.73 -4.03 -10.56
CA LEU A 86 23.94 -5.32 -11.23
C LEU A 86 25.18 -5.33 -12.14
N THR A 87 25.50 -4.18 -12.75
CA THR A 87 26.64 -4.03 -13.66
C THR A 87 27.95 -3.67 -12.94
N ASP A 88 27.88 -3.19 -11.71
CA ASP A 88 29.07 -2.84 -10.92
C ASP A 88 29.78 -4.11 -10.41
N GLU A 89 31.03 -4.32 -10.84
CA GLU A 89 31.86 -5.45 -10.43
C GLU A 89 32.22 -5.41 -8.93
N ASN A 90 32.23 -4.22 -8.33
CA ASN A 90 32.52 -4.04 -6.91
C ASN A 90 31.32 -4.33 -6.00
N SER A 91 30.13 -4.51 -6.58
CA SER A 91 28.93 -4.79 -5.81
C SER A 91 28.98 -6.19 -5.19
N THR A 92 28.59 -6.26 -3.91
CA THR A 92 28.53 -7.55 -3.22
C THR A 92 27.45 -8.43 -3.86
N GLN A 93 27.63 -9.74 -3.80
CA GLN A 93 26.63 -10.69 -4.33
C GLN A 93 25.25 -10.47 -3.68
N ARG A 94 25.22 -10.10 -2.40
CA ARG A 94 24.00 -9.78 -1.66
C ARG A 94 23.29 -8.55 -2.23
N ASP A 95 24.04 -7.51 -2.58
CA ASP A 95 23.47 -6.29 -3.15
C ASP A 95 22.93 -6.54 -4.57
N ARG A 96 23.64 -7.35 -5.36
CA ARG A 96 23.15 -7.80 -6.68
C ARG A 96 21.86 -8.59 -6.60
N LEU A 97 21.77 -9.56 -5.67
CA LEU A 97 20.52 -10.32 -5.45
C LEU A 97 19.37 -9.40 -5.04
N ARG A 98 19.60 -8.47 -4.12
CA ARG A 98 18.57 -7.49 -3.72
C ARG A 98 18.17 -6.55 -4.85
N ALA A 99 19.13 -6.08 -5.65
CA ALA A 99 18.86 -5.24 -6.81
C ALA A 99 17.98 -6.00 -7.81
N ARG A 100 18.26 -7.30 -8.04
CA ARG A 100 17.46 -8.15 -8.91
C ARG A 100 16.02 -8.30 -8.40
N GLU A 101 15.84 -8.68 -7.13
CA GLU A 101 14.50 -8.77 -6.51
C GLU A 101 13.71 -7.46 -6.62
N ARG A 102 14.40 -6.31 -6.55
CA ARG A 102 13.76 -5.00 -6.68
C ARG A 102 13.33 -4.72 -8.11
N ILE A 103 14.15 -5.06 -9.10
CA ILE A 103 13.79 -4.95 -10.51
C ILE A 103 12.59 -5.84 -10.82
N ASP A 104 12.61 -7.10 -10.36
CA ASP A 104 11.50 -8.04 -10.58
C ASP A 104 10.19 -7.50 -9.98
N LYS A 105 10.24 -6.85 -8.81
CA LYS A 105 9.09 -6.15 -8.20
C LYS A 105 8.65 -4.89 -8.96
N LEU A 106 9.59 -4.10 -9.47
CA LEU A 106 9.28 -2.90 -10.26
C LEU A 106 8.59 -3.28 -11.57
N LEU A 107 9.01 -4.38 -12.20
CA LEU A 107 8.46 -4.89 -13.45
C LEU A 107 7.26 -5.82 -13.26
N GLY A 108 6.86 -6.09 -12.01
CA GLY A 108 5.72 -6.94 -11.69
C GLY A 108 5.94 -8.45 -11.91
N LEU A 109 7.17 -8.88 -12.16
CA LEU A 109 7.54 -10.29 -12.41
C LEU A 109 7.38 -11.17 -11.16
N ASP A 110 7.48 -10.55 -9.97
CA ASP A 110 7.45 -11.22 -8.66
C ASP A 110 6.01 -11.44 -8.12
N SER A 111 4.98 -11.08 -8.91
CA SER A 111 3.59 -11.24 -8.47
C SER A 111 3.08 -12.65 -8.76
N PRO A 112 2.54 -13.40 -7.78
CA PRO A 112 1.62 -14.47 -8.13
C PRO A 112 0.48 -13.85 -8.92
N THR A 113 0.12 -14.46 -10.06
CA THR A 113 -0.97 -14.03 -10.93
C THR A 113 -2.13 -13.61 -10.05
N ARG A 114 -2.40 -12.31 -9.95
CA ARG A 114 -3.60 -11.86 -9.25
C ARG A 114 -4.73 -12.46 -10.06
N THR A 115 -5.38 -13.49 -9.56
CA THR A 115 -6.76 -13.77 -9.93
C THR A 115 -7.47 -12.46 -9.62
N HIS A 116 -7.69 -11.64 -10.66
CA HIS A 116 -8.69 -10.59 -10.60
C HIS A 116 -9.92 -11.29 -10.03
N LYS A 117 -10.26 -11.00 -8.76
CA LYS A 117 -11.63 -11.24 -8.33
C LYS A 117 -12.41 -10.30 -9.23
N LYS A 118 -12.96 -10.84 -10.33
CA LYS A 118 -13.89 -10.11 -11.18
C LYS A 118 -14.92 -9.56 -10.19
N GLU A 119 -14.94 -8.25 -10.02
CA GLU A 119 -15.99 -7.60 -9.25
C GLU A 119 -17.27 -7.89 -10.04
N LEU A 120 -18.02 -8.89 -9.59
CA LEU A 120 -19.34 -9.18 -10.12
C LEU A 120 -20.20 -7.98 -9.73
N HIS A 121 -20.42 -7.08 -10.69
CA HIS A 121 -21.26 -5.91 -10.53
C HIS A 121 -22.73 -6.34 -10.56
N LEU A 122 -23.19 -6.98 -9.49
CA LEU A 122 -24.61 -6.94 -9.18
C LEU A 122 -24.81 -5.99 -8.02
N ASP A 123 -25.38 -4.83 -8.34
CA ASP A 123 -25.84 -3.84 -7.38
C ASP A 123 -27.14 -4.31 -6.68
N LEU A 124 -27.19 -5.59 -6.27
CA LEU A 124 -28.31 -6.18 -5.55
C LEU A 124 -27.98 -6.27 -4.07
N THR A 125 -28.81 -5.62 -3.27
CA THR A 125 -28.72 -5.69 -1.81
C THR A 125 -29.25 -7.02 -1.30
N PRO A 126 -28.79 -7.52 -0.13
CA PRO A 126 -29.26 -8.78 0.44
C PRO A 126 -30.79 -8.84 0.63
N ALA A 127 -31.42 -7.70 0.91
CA ALA A 127 -32.87 -7.59 1.06
C ALA A 127 -33.62 -7.78 -0.27
N GLN A 128 -33.03 -7.34 -1.39
CA GLN A 128 -33.61 -7.55 -2.72
C GLN A 128 -33.52 -9.02 -3.12
N ILE A 129 -32.38 -9.68 -2.84
CA ILE A 129 -32.21 -11.12 -3.12
C ILE A 129 -33.23 -11.97 -2.36
N GLN A 130 -33.52 -11.62 -1.10
CA GLN A 130 -34.52 -12.33 -0.28
C GLN A 130 -35.97 -12.06 -0.69
N ALA A 131 -36.23 -10.93 -1.36
CA ALA A 131 -37.56 -10.57 -1.83
C ALA A 131 -37.87 -11.10 -3.24
N MET A 132 -36.86 -11.61 -3.95
CA MET A 132 -37.03 -12.19 -5.28
C MET A 132 -37.72 -13.54 -5.21
N SER A 133 -38.57 -13.80 -6.20
CA SER A 133 -39.09 -15.13 -6.44
C SER A 133 -38.00 -16.07 -6.98
N ASP A 134 -38.20 -17.38 -6.80
CA ASP A 134 -37.23 -18.40 -7.25
C ASP A 134 -36.90 -18.28 -8.75
N GLU A 135 -37.88 -17.89 -9.57
CA GLU A 135 -37.70 -17.69 -11.01
C GLU A 135 -36.83 -16.47 -11.35
N GLU A 136 -36.94 -15.40 -10.58
CA GLU A 136 -36.12 -14.19 -10.76
C GLU A 136 -34.69 -14.44 -10.30
N LEU A 137 -34.53 -15.21 -9.21
CA LEU A 137 -33.22 -15.60 -8.69
C LEU A 137 -32.48 -16.48 -9.70
N GLU A 138 -33.16 -17.45 -10.30
CA GLU A 138 -32.58 -18.31 -11.33
C GLU A 138 -32.16 -17.53 -12.58
N LYS A 139 -32.97 -16.54 -13.02
CA LYS A 139 -32.61 -15.67 -14.15
C LYS A 139 -31.37 -14.82 -13.86
N THR A 140 -31.26 -14.26 -12.66
CA THR A 140 -30.06 -13.48 -12.27
C THR A 140 -28.81 -14.36 -12.16
N TYR A 141 -28.96 -15.60 -11.69
CA TYR A 141 -27.89 -16.59 -11.67
C TYR A 141 -27.41 -17.00 -13.07
N GLN A 142 -28.33 -17.17 -14.03
CA GLN A 142 -27.97 -17.50 -15.41
C GLN A 142 -27.27 -16.34 -16.12
N LEU A 143 -27.71 -15.10 -15.89
CA LEU A 143 -27.08 -13.90 -16.44
C LEU A 143 -25.63 -13.76 -15.95
N LEU A 144 -25.43 -14.02 -14.66
CA LEU A 144 -24.11 -14.10 -14.01
C LEU A 144 -23.17 -15.14 -14.63
N CYS A 145 -23.69 -16.34 -14.90
CA CYS A 145 -22.90 -17.41 -15.49
C CYS A 145 -22.52 -17.11 -16.94
N ASN A 146 -23.39 -16.42 -17.69
CA ASN A 146 -23.15 -16.06 -19.09
C ASN A 146 -22.11 -14.94 -19.24
N GLU A 147 -22.16 -13.88 -18.42
CA GLU A 147 -21.14 -12.81 -18.42
C GLU A 147 -19.74 -13.32 -18.08
N ALA A 148 -19.63 -14.34 -17.22
CA ALA A 148 -18.35 -14.98 -16.92
C ALA A 148 -17.72 -15.69 -18.14
N SER A 149 -18.56 -16.15 -19.07
CA SER A 149 -18.16 -16.95 -20.23
C SER A 149 -17.80 -16.13 -21.49
N THR A 150 -18.39 -14.95 -21.68
CA THR A 150 -18.13 -14.08 -22.86
C THR A 150 -16.79 -13.35 -22.81
N ASP A 151 -16.26 -13.10 -21.61
CA ASP A 151 -15.01 -12.36 -21.37
C ASP A 151 -13.75 -13.27 -21.26
N SER A 152 -13.82 -14.49 -21.79
CA SER A 152 -12.71 -15.46 -21.81
C SER A 152 -12.10 -15.69 -23.20
N ARG A 153 -12.25 -14.73 -24.13
CA ARG A 153 -11.64 -14.73 -25.47
C ARG A 153 -10.66 -13.59 -25.66
#